data_AF-A0A382D7Y1-F1
#
_entry.id   AF-A0A382D7Y1-F1
#
_cell.length_a   1.000
_cell.length_b   1.000
_cell.length_c   1.000
_cell.angle_alpha   90.00
_cell.angle_beta   90.00
_cell.angle_gamma   90.00
#
_symmetry.space_group_name_H-M   'P 1'
#
loop_
_entity.id
_entity.type
_entity.pdbx_description
1 polymer ?
#
loop_
_entity_poly.entity_id
_entity_poly.type
_entity_poly.pdbx_seq_one_letter_code
_entity_poly.pdbx_strand_id
1 'polypeptide(L)'
;SVIILVLFLISVIYLTSFMGDQFSFRFIAQKSPHLLSGSYVPNYTAGLTFFIAVAATNLFHQGNWQRVYAAKNDEILKKSLLISFIAIIPIVLFMGFSGLVAVSVDPKVIPDLGFFTLLLKDQAEFLSLIIIILGLSLTISTVDTLVNAISSLVIVDAKATFKFSKNTDYLRLSKYFIIALSIVAFIISSKGFSVLYLFLLADLFCCAFVLTVFYSFYNKHLNEKTAYISIIVGLIGGFLLFPAPDFSKSLLVGIILPVELFPAFVLQSLLFLSFLIATFIPTIIWKLR
;
A
#
# COMPACT_ATOMS: atom_id res chain seq x y z
N SER A 1 7.04 15.10 -11.12
CA SER A 1 8.16 14.80 -10.18
C SER A 1 8.68 16.03 -9.45
N VAL A 2 9.01 17.13 -10.14
CA VAL A 2 9.55 18.35 -9.49
C VAL A 2 8.60 18.95 -8.45
N ILE A 3 7.30 19.05 -8.76
CA ILE A 3 6.29 19.59 -7.84
C ILE A 3 6.25 18.81 -6.51
N ILE A 4 6.31 17.48 -6.57
CA ILE A 4 6.30 16.63 -5.37
C ILE A 4 7.54 16.88 -4.51
N LEU A 5 8.71 17.04 -5.14
CA LEU A 5 9.94 17.35 -4.42
C LEU A 5 9.88 18.73 -3.77
N VAL A 6 9.33 19.72 -4.46
CA VAL A 6 9.12 21.07 -3.92
C VAL A 6 8.16 21.04 -2.74
N LEU A 7 7.02 20.35 -2.87
CA LEU A 7 6.06 20.18 -1.77
C LEU A 7 6.69 19.46 -0.57
N PHE A 8 7.46 18.41 -0.82
CA PHE A 8 8.20 17.70 0.22
C PHE A 8 9.17 18.64 0.96
N LEU A 9 9.98 19.42 0.23
CA LEU A 9 10.90 20.38 0.83
C LEU A 9 10.17 21.46 1.65
N ILE A 10 9.06 21.98 1.13
CA ILE A 10 8.20 22.93 1.87
C ILE A 10 7.71 22.28 3.16
N SER A 11 7.20 21.04 3.11
CA SER A 11 6.74 20.32 4.30
C SER A 11 7.86 20.07 5.32
N VAL A 12 9.07 19.74 4.87
CA VAL A 12 10.25 19.57 5.73
C VAL A 12 10.58 20.88 6.45
N ILE A 13 10.76 21.97 5.69
CA ILE A 13 11.08 23.29 6.24
C ILE A 13 10.00 23.71 7.23
N TYR A 14 8.75 23.51 6.86
CA TYR A 14 7.63 23.89 7.67
C TYR A 14 7.53 23.10 8.98
N LEU A 15 7.53 21.76 8.93
CA LEU A 15 7.38 20.95 10.14
C LEU A 15 8.57 21.17 11.09
N THR A 16 9.78 21.34 10.57
CA THR A 16 10.95 21.64 11.39
C THR A 16 10.95 23.05 11.98
N SER A 17 10.35 24.04 11.30
CA SER A 17 10.32 25.43 11.77
C SER A 17 9.17 25.71 12.75
N PHE A 18 7.98 25.15 12.51
CA PHE A 18 6.75 25.53 13.22
C PHE A 18 6.38 24.59 14.37
N MET A 19 6.81 23.33 14.35
CA MET A 19 6.56 22.40 15.46
C MET A 19 7.55 22.57 16.64
N GLY A 20 8.63 23.32 16.45
CA GLY A 20 9.67 23.55 17.46
C GLY A 20 10.18 22.24 18.08
N ASP A 21 10.25 22.20 19.41
CA ASP A 21 10.77 21.06 20.18
C ASP A 21 9.95 19.76 20.01
N GLN A 22 8.69 19.83 19.55
CA GLN A 22 7.84 18.65 19.37
C GLN A 22 8.31 17.76 18.21
N PHE A 23 8.91 18.34 17.17
CA PHE A 23 9.44 17.59 16.02
C PHE A 23 10.87 17.09 16.29
N SER A 24 11.04 16.33 17.38
CA SER A 24 12.35 15.86 17.85
C SER A 24 12.30 14.44 18.41
N PHE A 25 13.43 13.72 18.33
CA PHE A 25 13.58 12.41 18.99
C PHE A 25 13.41 12.52 20.51
N ARG A 26 13.79 13.65 21.11
CA ARG A 26 13.61 13.90 22.55
C ARG A 26 12.13 13.90 22.93
N PHE A 27 11.28 14.53 22.12
CA PHE A 27 9.84 14.54 22.35
C PHE A 27 9.23 13.14 22.27
N ILE A 28 9.62 12.36 21.24
CA ILE A 28 9.18 10.96 21.10
C ILE A 28 9.64 10.13 22.31
N ALA A 29 10.90 10.28 22.74
CA ALA A 29 11.44 9.58 23.90
C ALA A 29 10.67 9.89 25.20
N GLN A 30 10.14 11.11 25.33
CA GLN A 30 9.36 11.52 26.51
C GLN A 30 7.91 11.02 26.47
N LYS A 31 7.27 11.04 25.29
CA LYS A 31 5.84 10.73 25.15
C LYS A 31 5.56 9.27 24.82
N SER A 32 6.40 8.67 23.97
CA SER A 32 6.23 7.31 23.43
C SER A 32 7.58 6.57 23.37
N PRO A 33 8.26 6.36 24.52
CA PRO A 33 9.61 5.79 24.57
C PRO A 33 9.72 4.40 23.93
N HIS A 34 8.65 3.61 24.00
CA HIS A 34 8.61 2.27 23.43
C HIS A 34 8.83 2.26 21.90
N LEU A 35 8.42 3.32 21.19
CA LEU A 35 8.62 3.44 19.74
C LEU A 35 10.09 3.56 19.34
N LEU A 36 10.95 4.05 20.24
CA LEU A 36 12.40 4.15 20.03
C LEU A 36 13.17 2.95 20.60
N SER A 37 12.48 2.04 21.28
CA SER A 37 13.13 0.88 21.90
C SER A 37 13.50 -0.18 20.85
N GLY A 38 14.77 -0.59 20.86
CA GLY A 38 15.25 -1.74 20.08
C GLY A 38 14.71 -3.10 20.58
N SER A 39 14.07 -3.15 21.75
CA SER A 39 13.41 -4.37 22.23
C SER A 39 11.94 -4.47 21.81
N TYR A 40 11.38 -3.43 21.19
CA TYR A 40 9.98 -3.39 20.83
C TYR A 40 9.73 -4.15 19.52
N VAL A 41 9.43 -5.44 19.66
CA VAL A 41 9.19 -6.39 18.54
C VAL A 41 8.23 -5.85 17.46
N PRO A 42 7.11 -5.17 17.81
CA PRO A 42 6.19 -4.63 16.80
C PRO A 42 6.84 -3.68 15.78
N ASN A 43 7.90 -2.96 16.14
CA ASN A 43 8.64 -2.11 15.19
C ASN A 43 9.25 -2.95 14.05
N TYR A 44 9.81 -4.10 14.39
CA TYR A 44 10.46 -4.98 13.41
C TYR A 44 9.43 -5.70 12.55
N THR A 45 8.36 -6.22 13.16
CA THR A 45 7.32 -6.94 12.41
C THR A 45 6.57 -5.98 11.48
N ALA A 46 6.28 -4.75 11.91
CA ALA A 46 5.73 -3.71 11.02
C ALA A 46 6.68 -3.37 9.87
N GLY A 47 7.96 -3.10 10.15
CA GLY A 47 8.96 -2.78 9.12
C GLY A 47 9.12 -3.89 8.08
N LEU A 48 9.19 -5.15 8.52
CA LEU A 48 9.26 -6.32 7.64
C LEU A 48 7.97 -6.52 6.84
N THR A 49 6.82 -6.29 7.46
CA THR A 49 5.52 -6.36 6.76
C THR A 49 5.49 -5.37 5.61
N PHE A 50 5.80 -4.10 5.86
CA PHE A 50 5.81 -3.08 4.81
C PHE A 50 6.87 -3.37 3.75
N PHE A 51 8.04 -3.90 4.13
CA PHE A 51 9.04 -4.31 3.15
C PHE A 51 8.48 -5.38 2.19
N ILE A 52 7.85 -6.44 2.72
CA ILE A 52 7.25 -7.52 1.91
C ILE A 52 6.11 -6.96 1.05
N ALA A 53 5.19 -6.20 1.67
CA ALA A 53 4.02 -5.60 1.04
C ALA A 53 4.42 -4.70 -0.15
N VAL A 54 5.27 -3.70 0.12
CA VAL A 54 5.71 -2.72 -0.87
C VAL A 54 6.52 -3.38 -1.97
N ALA A 55 7.38 -4.37 -1.65
CA ALA A 55 8.12 -5.10 -2.66
C ALA A 55 7.19 -5.90 -3.59
N ALA A 56 6.23 -6.64 -3.02
CA ALA A 56 5.28 -7.43 -3.78
C ALA A 56 4.41 -6.56 -4.69
N THR A 57 3.83 -5.48 -4.16
CA THR A 57 2.96 -4.58 -4.93
C THR A 57 3.71 -3.83 -6.01
N ASN A 58 4.95 -3.38 -5.75
CA ASN A 58 5.75 -2.71 -6.78
C ASN A 58 6.16 -3.62 -7.94
N LEU A 59 6.27 -4.94 -7.71
CA LEU A 59 6.51 -5.91 -8.78
C LEU A 59 5.29 -6.05 -9.71
N PHE A 60 4.07 -5.89 -9.21
CA PHE A 60 2.86 -5.89 -10.06
C PHE A 60 2.52 -4.52 -10.66
N HIS A 61 3.25 -3.47 -10.29
CA HIS A 61 2.98 -2.13 -10.78
C HIS A 61 3.45 -1.96 -12.23
N GLN A 62 2.54 -2.08 -13.19
CA GLN A 62 2.82 -2.02 -14.62
C GLN A 62 3.59 -0.76 -15.04
N GLY A 63 3.29 0.40 -14.44
CA GLY A 63 3.99 1.65 -14.74
C GLY A 63 5.49 1.62 -14.42
N ASN A 64 5.93 0.77 -13.47
CA ASN A 64 7.35 0.62 -13.18
C ASN A 64 8.03 -0.16 -14.31
N TRP A 65 7.42 -1.26 -14.76
CA TRP A 65 7.92 -2.05 -15.89
C TRP A 65 7.95 -1.26 -17.19
N GLN A 66 6.92 -0.44 -17.47
CA GLN A 66 6.93 0.43 -18.65
C GLN A 66 8.13 1.39 -18.66
N ARG A 67 8.52 1.94 -17.50
CA ARG A 67 9.72 2.78 -17.38
C ARG A 67 11.02 1.99 -17.57
N VAL A 68 11.07 0.76 -17.08
CA VAL A 68 12.22 -0.15 -17.28
C VAL A 68 12.40 -0.45 -18.76
N TYR A 69 11.34 -0.83 -19.47
CA TYR A 69 11.40 -1.17 -20.90
C TYR A 69 11.58 0.04 -21.81
N ALA A 70 11.19 1.24 -21.37
CA ALA A 70 11.43 2.48 -22.10
C ALA A 70 12.81 3.10 -21.84
N ALA A 71 13.64 2.49 -21.00
CA ALA A 71 14.97 2.99 -20.72
C ALA A 71 15.84 2.95 -21.98
N LYS A 72 16.64 4.01 -22.19
CA LYS A 72 17.48 4.16 -23.39
C LYS A 72 18.51 3.03 -23.54
N ASN A 73 19.08 2.56 -22.44
CA ASN A 73 19.96 1.39 -22.36
C ASN A 73 20.12 0.94 -20.90
N ASP A 74 20.75 -0.22 -20.70
CA ASP A 74 20.93 -0.84 -19.38
C ASP A 74 21.78 0.00 -18.42
N GLU A 75 22.75 0.75 -18.93
CA GLU A 75 23.60 1.61 -18.11
C GLU A 75 22.80 2.76 -17.49
N ILE A 76 21.99 3.44 -18.31
CA ILE A 76 21.08 4.50 -17.88
C ILE A 76 20.02 3.94 -16.94
N LEU A 77 19.49 2.75 -17.22
CA LEU A 77 18.54 2.07 -16.34
C LEU A 77 19.14 1.85 -14.94
N LYS A 78 20.31 1.21 -14.85
CA LYS A 78 20.98 0.93 -13.57
C LYS A 78 21.29 2.21 -12.80
N LYS A 79 21.82 3.22 -13.48
CA LYS A 79 22.11 4.52 -12.87
C LYS A 79 20.84 5.20 -12.34
N SER A 80 19.75 5.16 -13.10
CA SER A 80 18.46 5.75 -12.70
C SER A 80 17.82 5.02 -11.53
N LEU A 81 17.92 3.69 -11.48
CA LEU A 81 17.48 2.89 -10.33
C LEU A 81 18.28 3.23 -9.07
N LEU A 82 19.61 3.34 -9.17
CA LEU A 82 20.45 3.72 -8.04
C LEU A 82 20.14 5.13 -7.52
N ILE A 83 19.95 6.10 -8.42
CA ILE A 83 19.56 7.46 -8.04
C ILE A 83 18.20 7.46 -7.34
N SER A 84 17.24 6.68 -7.85
CA SER A 84 15.90 6.57 -7.26
C SER A 84 15.94 5.92 -5.88
N PHE A 85 16.78 4.89 -5.69
CA PHE A 85 17.02 4.24 -4.40
C PHE A 85 17.60 5.21 -3.36
N ILE A 86 18.56 6.06 -3.75
CA ILE A 86 19.11 7.05 -2.82
C ILE A 86 18.09 8.16 -2.52
N ALA A 87 17.35 8.60 -3.54
CA ALA A 87 16.37 9.68 -3.40
C ALA A 87 15.16 9.31 -2.51
N ILE A 88 14.74 8.05 -2.47
CA ILE A 88 13.58 7.63 -1.69
C ILE A 88 13.87 7.53 -0.18
N ILE A 89 15.12 7.27 0.21
CA ILE A 89 15.54 7.12 1.62
C ILE A 89 15.16 8.34 2.49
N PRO A 90 15.58 9.58 2.18
CA PRO A 90 15.24 10.74 3.02
C PRO A 90 13.74 11.00 3.08
N ILE A 91 13.01 10.73 1.99
CA ILE A 91 11.56 10.91 1.94
C ILE A 91 10.88 9.94 2.89
N VAL A 92 11.19 8.64 2.81
CA VAL A 92 10.59 7.61 3.66
C VAL A 92 10.98 7.81 5.13
N LEU A 93 12.23 8.16 5.42
CA LEU A 93 12.66 8.46 6.79
C LEU A 93 11.90 9.66 7.37
N PHE A 94 11.75 10.74 6.60
CA PHE A 94 11.02 11.92 7.05
C PHE A 94 9.53 11.63 7.27
N MET A 95 8.89 10.91 6.35
CA MET A 95 7.48 10.51 6.49
C MET A 95 7.28 9.59 7.69
N GLY A 96 8.16 8.60 7.88
CA GLY A 96 8.12 7.70 9.03
C GLY A 96 8.34 8.43 10.35
N PHE A 97 9.32 9.32 10.42
CA PHE A 97 9.57 10.16 11.60
C PHE A 97 8.37 11.06 11.92
N SER A 98 7.76 11.68 10.91
CA SER A 98 6.54 12.48 11.08
C SER A 98 5.39 11.65 11.68
N GLY A 99 5.24 10.39 11.28
CA GLY A 99 4.27 9.46 11.88
C GLY A 99 4.54 9.20 13.37
N LEU A 100 5.81 8.98 13.75
CA LEU A 100 6.19 8.81 15.16
C LEU A 100 5.91 10.06 16.00
N VAL A 101 6.19 11.24 15.46
CA VAL A 101 5.85 12.52 16.11
C VAL A 101 4.34 12.67 16.24
N ALA A 102 3.56 12.35 15.20
CA ALA A 102 2.10 12.47 15.23
C ALA A 102 1.47 11.64 16.36
N VAL A 103 1.86 10.38 16.48
CA VAL A 103 1.38 9.49 17.56
C VAL A 103 1.86 9.97 18.94
N SER A 104 3.04 10.59 19.01
CA SER A 104 3.57 11.17 20.26
C SER A 104 2.84 12.45 20.68
N VAL A 105 2.32 13.21 19.71
CA VAL A 105 1.49 14.40 19.94
C VAL A 105 0.08 14.00 20.37
N ASP A 106 -0.55 13.08 19.62
CA ASP A 106 -1.89 12.56 19.90
C ASP A 106 -1.92 11.04 19.65
N PRO A 107 -1.99 10.22 20.72
CA PRO A 107 -2.10 8.77 20.60
C PRO A 107 -3.36 8.28 19.86
N LYS A 108 -4.37 9.14 19.68
CA LYS A 108 -5.62 8.83 18.97
C LYS A 108 -5.58 9.24 17.50
N VAL A 109 -4.45 9.76 17.00
CA VAL A 109 -4.31 10.15 15.60
C VAL A 109 -4.62 8.96 14.69
N ILE A 110 -5.43 9.21 13.66
CA ILE A 110 -5.69 8.20 12.63
C ILE A 110 -4.39 8.03 11.84
N PRO A 111 -3.82 6.80 11.75
CA PRO A 111 -2.50 6.58 11.16
C PRO A 111 -2.32 7.21 9.77
N ASP A 112 -3.35 7.07 8.92
CA ASP A 112 -3.39 7.54 7.53
C ASP A 112 -3.29 9.07 7.41
N LEU A 113 -3.66 9.77 8.47
CA LEU A 113 -3.71 11.23 8.52
C LEU A 113 -2.55 11.83 9.32
N GLY A 114 -1.70 11.04 9.97
CA GLY A 114 -0.71 11.54 10.92
C GLY A 114 0.17 12.66 10.38
N PHE A 115 0.67 12.53 9.14
CA PHE A 115 1.41 13.59 8.47
C PHE A 115 0.59 14.88 8.27
N PHE A 116 -0.65 14.76 7.78
CA PHE A 116 -1.52 15.91 7.55
C PHE A 116 -2.00 16.55 8.85
N THR A 117 -2.24 15.76 9.89
CA THR A 117 -2.58 16.29 11.21
C THR A 117 -1.47 17.17 11.75
N LEU A 118 -0.19 16.78 11.58
CA LEU A 118 0.94 17.63 11.94
C LEU A 118 1.06 18.84 11.02
N LEU A 119 0.92 18.63 9.71
CA LEU A 119 1.06 19.70 8.72
C LEU A 119 -0.01 20.78 8.89
N LEU A 120 -1.20 20.43 9.33
CA LEU A 120 -2.34 21.34 9.51
C LEU A 120 -2.48 21.81 10.97
N LYS A 121 -1.59 21.35 11.87
CA LYS A 121 -1.63 21.69 13.29
C LYS A 121 -1.29 23.16 13.52
N ASP A 122 -2.16 23.86 14.26
CA ASP A 122 -1.96 25.24 14.71
C ASP A 122 -1.74 26.26 13.57
N GLN A 123 -2.30 25.99 12.38
CA GLN A 123 -2.04 26.79 11.18
C GLN A 123 -3.01 27.92 10.91
N ALA A 124 -2.48 28.97 10.28
CA ALA A 124 -3.28 30.01 9.64
C ALA A 124 -4.10 29.39 8.50
N GLU A 125 -5.42 29.63 8.52
CA GLU A 125 -6.42 29.08 7.59
C GLU A 125 -5.99 29.08 6.12
N PHE A 126 -5.20 30.08 5.70
CA PHE A 126 -4.69 30.24 4.34
C PHE A 126 -3.79 29.09 3.87
N LEU A 127 -2.87 28.61 4.70
CA LEU A 127 -1.94 27.54 4.31
C LEU A 127 -2.66 26.19 4.19
N SER A 128 -3.58 25.93 5.12
CA SER A 128 -4.46 24.76 5.07
C SER A 128 -5.29 24.74 3.79
N LEU A 129 -5.82 25.89 3.37
CA LEU A 129 -6.60 26.01 2.13
C LEU A 129 -5.76 25.66 0.89
N ILE A 130 -4.53 26.16 0.80
CA ILE A 130 -3.62 25.84 -0.31
C ILE A 130 -3.32 24.34 -0.36
N ILE A 131 -2.98 23.73 0.78
CA ILE A 131 -2.67 22.30 0.86
C ILE A 131 -3.87 21.46 0.44
N ILE A 132 -5.08 21.82 0.89
CA ILE A 132 -6.31 21.12 0.53
C ILE A 132 -6.57 21.22 -0.97
N ILE A 133 -6.44 22.41 -1.58
CA ILE A 133 -6.65 22.60 -3.02
C ILE A 133 -5.65 21.77 -3.83
N LEU A 134 -4.37 21.79 -3.43
CA LEU A 134 -3.33 21.00 -4.10
C LEU A 134 -3.56 19.50 -3.96
N GLY A 135 -3.87 19.03 -2.75
CA GLY A 135 -4.17 17.63 -2.47
C GLY A 135 -5.40 17.14 -3.24
N LEU A 136 -6.46 17.95 -3.28
CA LEU A 136 -7.68 17.64 -4.03
C LEU A 136 -7.41 17.59 -5.54
N SER A 137 -6.69 18.58 -6.08
CA SER A 137 -6.32 18.62 -7.50
C SER A 137 -5.51 17.39 -7.92
N LEU A 138 -4.50 17.02 -7.12
CA LEU A 138 -3.68 15.82 -7.37
C LEU A 138 -4.53 14.54 -7.31
N THR A 139 -5.45 14.46 -6.34
CA THR A 139 -6.33 13.31 -6.16
C THR A 139 -7.30 13.17 -7.34
N ILE A 140 -7.94 14.26 -7.77
CA ILE A 140 -8.86 14.27 -8.91
C ILE A 140 -8.15 13.80 -10.20
N SER A 141 -6.95 14.31 -10.46
CA SER A 141 -6.16 13.89 -11.63
C SER A 141 -5.79 12.40 -11.59
N THR A 142 -5.48 11.88 -10.40
CA THR A 142 -5.17 10.47 -10.20
C THR A 142 -6.40 9.58 -10.41
N VAL A 143 -7.55 9.97 -9.84
CA VAL A 143 -8.81 9.25 -10.00
C VAL A 143 -9.24 9.20 -11.47
N ASP A 144 -9.16 10.31 -12.19
CA ASP A 144 -9.48 10.35 -13.63
C ASP A 144 -8.60 9.37 -14.43
N THR A 145 -7.29 9.38 -14.16
CA THR A 145 -6.35 8.46 -14.82
C THR A 145 -6.68 6.99 -14.52
N LEU A 146 -6.97 6.66 -13.25
CA LEU A 146 -7.26 5.28 -12.82
C LEU A 146 -8.58 4.76 -13.39
N VAL A 147 -9.65 5.54 -13.32
CA VAL A 147 -10.98 5.14 -13.81
C VAL A 147 -10.94 4.90 -15.32
N ASN A 148 -10.25 5.78 -16.07
CA ASN A 148 -10.06 5.60 -17.51
C ASN A 148 -9.20 4.37 -17.85
N ALA A 149 -8.14 4.11 -17.08
CA ALA A 149 -7.29 2.94 -17.26
C ALA A 149 -8.05 1.62 -17.01
N ILE A 150 -8.80 1.53 -15.91
CA ILE A 150 -9.62 0.35 -15.57
C ILE A 150 -10.69 0.14 -16.65
N SER A 151 -11.38 1.20 -17.06
CA SER A 151 -12.39 1.12 -18.11
C SER A 151 -11.80 0.59 -19.43
N SER A 152 -10.65 1.13 -19.84
CA SER A 152 -9.98 0.72 -21.08
C SER A 152 -9.54 -0.74 -21.02
N LEU A 153 -8.97 -1.19 -19.89
CA LEU A 153 -8.52 -2.57 -19.71
C LEU A 153 -9.71 -3.56 -19.77
N VAL A 154 -10.77 -3.28 -19.01
CA VAL A 154 -11.97 -4.14 -18.98
C VAL A 154 -12.62 -4.24 -20.35
N ILE A 155 -12.74 -3.13 -21.09
CA ILE A 155 -13.38 -3.12 -22.41
C ILE A 155 -12.52 -3.86 -23.45
N VAL A 156 -11.20 -3.73 -23.39
CA VAL A 156 -10.27 -4.44 -24.29
C VAL A 156 -10.30 -5.95 -24.01
N ASP A 157 -10.23 -6.36 -22.74
CA ASP A 157 -10.26 -7.77 -22.36
C ASP A 157 -11.62 -8.40 -22.62
N ALA A 158 -12.71 -7.67 -22.39
CA ALA A 158 -14.06 -8.11 -22.70
C ALA A 158 -14.24 -8.30 -24.22
N LYS A 159 -13.67 -7.41 -25.05
CA LYS A 159 -13.64 -7.57 -26.51
C LYS A 159 -12.89 -8.85 -26.92
N ALA A 160 -11.74 -9.12 -26.32
CA ALA A 160 -10.94 -10.32 -26.62
C ALA A 160 -11.63 -11.61 -26.18
N THR A 161 -12.34 -11.59 -25.05
CA THR A 161 -12.95 -12.78 -24.43
C THR A 161 -14.32 -13.11 -25.02
N PHE A 162 -15.21 -12.13 -25.16
CA PHE A 162 -16.62 -12.36 -25.50
C PHE A 162 -16.93 -12.22 -27.00
N LYS A 163 -15.94 -11.92 -27.85
CA LYS A 163 -16.09 -11.78 -29.32
C LYS A 163 -17.35 -11.01 -29.72
N PHE A 164 -17.58 -9.85 -29.09
CA PHE A 164 -18.77 -9.03 -29.34
C PHE A 164 -18.96 -8.70 -30.82
N SER A 165 -20.22 -8.51 -31.23
CA SER A 165 -20.62 -8.12 -32.58
C SER A 165 -19.82 -6.91 -33.11
N LYS A 166 -19.50 -6.92 -34.42
CA LYS A 166 -18.77 -5.85 -35.12
C LYS A 166 -19.38 -4.44 -34.94
N ASN A 167 -20.66 -4.34 -34.59
CA ASN A 167 -21.39 -3.08 -34.44
C ASN A 167 -21.44 -2.53 -32.99
N THR A 168 -20.66 -3.10 -32.07
CA THR A 168 -20.65 -2.64 -30.67
C THR A 168 -19.89 -1.32 -30.55
N ASP A 169 -20.55 -0.27 -30.04
CA ASP A 169 -19.90 1.01 -29.74
C ASP A 169 -19.13 0.92 -28.41
N TYR A 170 -17.85 0.54 -28.52
CA TYR A 170 -16.95 0.38 -27.38
C TYR A 170 -16.72 1.68 -26.61
N LEU A 171 -16.80 2.84 -27.27
CA LEU A 171 -16.65 4.13 -26.60
C LEU A 171 -17.85 4.42 -25.70
N ARG A 172 -19.06 4.17 -26.20
CA ARG A 172 -20.29 4.34 -25.41
C ARG A 172 -20.33 3.35 -24.24
N LEU A 173 -19.93 2.10 -24.46
CA LEU A 173 -19.83 1.10 -23.39
C LEU A 173 -18.81 1.51 -22.32
N SER A 174 -17.63 1.98 -22.72
CA SER A 174 -16.59 2.49 -21.82
C SER A 174 -17.09 3.65 -20.97
N LYS A 175 -17.85 4.60 -21.54
CA LYS A 175 -18.45 5.72 -20.79
C LYS A 175 -19.46 5.25 -19.74
N TYR A 176 -20.34 4.31 -20.07
CA TYR A 176 -21.28 3.75 -19.09
C TYR A 176 -20.57 3.02 -17.97
N PHE A 177 -19.52 2.26 -18.30
CA PHE A 177 -18.70 1.58 -17.32
C PHE A 177 -17.98 2.57 -16.38
N ILE A 178 -17.43 3.67 -16.91
CA ILE A 178 -16.81 4.75 -16.12
C ILE A 178 -17.80 5.32 -15.11
N ILE A 179 -19.03 5.63 -15.53
CA ILE A 179 -20.07 6.18 -14.65
C ILE A 179 -20.41 5.16 -13.55
N ALA A 180 -20.65 3.90 -13.92
CA ALA A 180 -20.97 2.85 -12.95
C ALA A 180 -19.83 2.63 -11.93
N LEU A 181 -18.58 2.56 -12.41
CA LEU A 181 -17.40 2.42 -11.56
C LEU A 181 -17.24 3.62 -10.62
N SER A 182 -17.48 4.83 -11.12
CA SER A 182 -17.40 6.07 -10.32
C SER A 182 -18.46 6.10 -9.21
N ILE A 183 -19.68 5.62 -9.49
CA ILE A 183 -20.75 5.50 -8.48
C ILE A 183 -20.36 4.48 -7.41
N VAL A 184 -19.83 3.32 -7.79
CA VAL A 184 -19.36 2.30 -6.84
C VAL A 184 -18.23 2.85 -5.98
N ALA A 185 -17.25 3.51 -6.59
CA ALA A 185 -16.13 4.14 -5.90
C ALA A 185 -16.63 5.20 -4.90
N PHE A 186 -17.58 6.05 -5.30
CA PHE A 186 -18.20 7.07 -4.43
C PHE A 186 -18.91 6.43 -3.22
N ILE A 187 -19.69 5.36 -3.44
CA ILE A 187 -20.38 4.66 -2.35
C ILE A 187 -19.37 4.08 -1.36
N ILE A 188 -18.31 3.43 -1.84
CA ILE A 188 -17.29 2.84 -0.97
C ILE A 188 -16.51 3.92 -0.23
N SER A 189 -16.10 5.00 -0.90
CA SER A 189 -15.34 6.09 -0.29
C SER A 189 -16.15 6.86 0.76
N SER A 190 -17.47 7.00 0.55
CA SER A 190 -18.37 7.68 1.49
C SER A 190 -18.48 6.99 2.85
N LYS A 191 -18.09 5.71 2.96
CA LYS A 191 -18.09 4.95 4.22
C LYS A 191 -16.93 5.29 5.15
N GLY A 192 -15.94 6.06 4.68
CA GLY A 192 -14.81 6.49 5.51
C GLY A 192 -13.90 5.35 5.96
N PHE A 193 -13.72 4.32 5.12
CA PHE A 193 -12.76 3.25 5.42
C PHE A 193 -11.34 3.79 5.52
N SER A 194 -10.52 3.19 6.40
CA SER A 194 -9.09 3.50 6.46
C SER A 194 -8.43 3.17 5.13
N VAL A 195 -7.76 4.17 4.58
CA VAL A 195 -7.00 4.07 3.34
C VAL A 195 -5.83 3.11 3.55
N LEU A 196 -5.14 3.19 4.69
CA LEU A 196 -4.08 2.23 5.05
C LEU A 196 -4.60 0.80 5.09
N TYR A 197 -5.76 0.58 5.72
CA TYR A 197 -6.34 -0.76 5.80
C TYR A 197 -6.67 -1.34 4.42
N LEU A 198 -7.24 -0.52 3.52
CA LEU A 198 -7.52 -0.93 2.14
C LEU A 198 -6.22 -1.21 1.36
N PHE A 199 -5.16 -0.41 1.57
CA PHE A 199 -3.85 -0.66 0.97
C PHE A 199 -3.23 -1.97 1.46
N LEU A 200 -3.23 -2.21 2.78
CA LEU A 200 -2.74 -3.46 3.35
C LEU A 200 -3.52 -4.67 2.81
N LEU A 201 -4.82 -4.53 2.63
CA LEU A 201 -5.64 -5.58 2.04
C LEU A 201 -5.24 -5.84 0.58
N ALA A 202 -5.07 -4.80 -0.24
CA ALA A 202 -4.62 -4.94 -1.62
C ALA A 202 -3.22 -5.57 -1.71
N ASP A 203 -2.29 -5.15 -0.83
CA ASP A 203 -0.94 -5.68 -0.78
C ASP A 203 -0.91 -7.17 -0.38
N LEU A 204 -1.86 -7.63 0.45
CA LEU A 204 -2.01 -9.05 0.77
C LEU A 204 -2.30 -9.89 -0.49
N PHE A 205 -3.16 -9.38 -1.39
CA PHE A 205 -3.39 -10.04 -2.68
C PHE A 205 -2.10 -10.11 -3.47
N CYS A 206 -1.36 -9.00 -3.62
CA CYS A 206 -0.08 -9.01 -4.30
C CYS A 206 0.90 -10.02 -3.68
N CYS A 207 0.94 -10.12 -2.35
CA CYS A 207 1.78 -11.08 -1.64
C CYS A 207 1.46 -12.54 -2.01
N ALA A 208 0.18 -12.92 -2.08
CA ALA A 208 -0.21 -14.27 -2.46
C ALA A 208 0.17 -14.64 -3.91
N PHE A 209 0.22 -13.64 -4.79
CA PHE A 209 0.55 -13.84 -6.20
C PHE A 209 2.05 -13.81 -6.47
N VAL A 210 2.82 -12.98 -5.77
CA VAL A 210 4.18 -12.57 -6.16
C VAL A 210 5.10 -13.74 -6.45
N LEU A 211 5.26 -14.68 -5.50
CA LEU A 211 6.20 -15.77 -5.70
C LEU A 211 5.74 -16.71 -6.81
N THR A 212 4.46 -17.08 -6.83
CA THR A 212 3.93 -18.04 -7.82
C THR A 212 4.01 -17.50 -9.24
N VAL A 213 3.60 -16.24 -9.47
CA VAL A 213 3.63 -15.62 -10.79
C VAL A 213 5.07 -15.45 -11.28
N PHE A 214 5.94 -14.83 -10.48
CA PHE A 214 7.30 -14.55 -10.95
C PHE A 214 8.16 -15.82 -11.05
N TYR A 215 7.96 -16.81 -10.18
CA TYR A 215 8.64 -18.09 -10.30
C TYR A 215 8.21 -18.88 -11.53
N SER A 216 6.95 -18.76 -11.97
CA SER A 216 6.46 -19.42 -13.18
C SER A 216 7.19 -18.96 -14.46
N PHE A 217 7.74 -17.74 -14.48
CA PHE A 217 8.56 -17.27 -15.60
C PHE A 217 9.85 -18.05 -15.77
N TYR A 218 10.40 -18.58 -14.67
CA TYR A 218 11.65 -19.34 -14.67
C TYR A 218 11.41 -20.86 -14.73
N ASN A 219 10.36 -21.36 -14.08
CA ASN A 219 10.06 -22.78 -14.02
C ASN A 219 8.89 -23.16 -14.92
N LYS A 220 9.22 -23.63 -16.13
CA LYS A 220 8.24 -24.10 -17.14
C LYS A 220 7.47 -25.37 -16.73
N HIS A 221 7.86 -26.05 -15.65
CA HIS A 221 7.14 -27.23 -15.15
C HIS A 221 5.97 -26.88 -14.23
N LEU A 222 5.88 -25.64 -13.75
CA LEU A 222 4.78 -25.18 -12.92
C LEU A 222 3.57 -24.95 -13.81
N ASN A 223 2.57 -25.83 -13.68
CA ASN A 223 1.35 -25.75 -14.49
C ASN A 223 0.38 -24.69 -13.93
N GLU A 224 -0.53 -24.21 -14.77
CA GLU A 224 -1.51 -23.17 -14.41
C GLU A 224 -2.41 -23.60 -13.24
N LYS A 225 -2.85 -24.86 -13.20
CA LYS A 225 -3.73 -25.36 -12.13
C LYS A 225 -3.05 -25.30 -10.76
N THR A 226 -1.80 -25.77 -10.67
CA THR A 226 -0.97 -25.70 -9.48
C THR A 226 -0.71 -24.24 -9.11
N ALA A 227 -0.50 -23.35 -10.08
CA ALA A 227 -0.37 -21.91 -9.80
C ALA A 227 -1.63 -21.34 -9.12
N TYR A 228 -2.81 -21.59 -9.68
CA TYR A 228 -4.08 -21.13 -9.11
C TYR A 228 -4.31 -21.68 -7.70
N ILE A 229 -4.12 -22.99 -7.50
CA ILE A 229 -4.28 -23.62 -6.19
C ILE A 229 -3.29 -23.01 -5.19
N SER A 230 -2.03 -22.81 -5.58
CA SER A 230 -1.00 -22.21 -4.72
C SER A 230 -1.39 -20.82 -4.25
N ILE A 231 -1.86 -19.97 -5.17
CA ILE A 231 -2.31 -18.60 -4.88
C ILE A 231 -3.55 -18.62 -3.97
N ILE A 232 -4.54 -19.45 -4.28
CA ILE A 232 -5.78 -19.55 -3.48
C ILE A 232 -5.46 -19.99 -2.05
N VAL A 233 -4.59 -20.99 -1.86
CA VAL A 233 -4.21 -21.43 -0.51
C VAL A 233 -3.41 -20.35 0.22
N GLY A 234 -2.51 -19.64 -0.46
CA GLY A 234 -1.82 -18.48 0.10
C GLY A 234 -2.79 -17.38 0.55
N LEU A 235 -3.77 -17.04 -0.29
CA LEU A 235 -4.82 -16.07 0.05
C LEU A 235 -5.63 -16.53 1.25
N ILE A 236 -6.12 -17.77 1.28
CA ILE A 236 -6.89 -18.31 2.41
C ILE A 236 -6.06 -18.22 3.69
N GLY A 237 -4.80 -18.67 3.66
CA GLY A 237 -3.90 -18.59 4.81
C GLY A 237 -3.66 -17.15 5.27
N GLY A 238 -3.45 -16.23 4.33
CA GLY A 238 -3.30 -14.81 4.62
C GLY A 238 -4.56 -14.24 5.27
N PHE A 239 -5.71 -14.39 4.63
CA PHE A 239 -7.01 -13.90 5.12
C PHE A 239 -7.39 -14.44 6.50
N LEU A 240 -7.02 -15.68 6.82
CA LEU A 240 -7.26 -16.26 8.14
C LEU A 240 -6.56 -15.45 9.25
N LEU A 241 -5.35 -14.94 9.00
CA LEU A 241 -4.59 -14.14 9.97
C LEU A 241 -4.70 -12.62 9.74
N PHE A 242 -5.26 -12.19 8.61
CA PHE A 242 -5.38 -10.77 8.31
C PHE A 242 -6.23 -10.09 9.38
N PRO A 243 -5.70 -9.05 10.04
CA PRO A 243 -6.37 -8.44 11.17
C PRO A 243 -7.62 -7.68 10.74
N ALA A 244 -8.57 -7.54 11.67
CA ALA A 244 -9.69 -6.61 11.57
C ALA A 244 -9.19 -5.15 11.57
N PRO A 245 -10.03 -4.16 11.19
CA PRO A 245 -9.60 -2.76 11.07
C PRO A 245 -9.00 -2.11 12.33
N ASP A 246 -9.30 -2.65 13.51
CA ASP A 246 -8.75 -2.22 14.80
C ASP A 246 -7.46 -2.96 15.18
N PHE A 247 -6.97 -3.83 14.31
CA PHE A 247 -5.78 -4.67 14.48
C PHE A 247 -5.79 -5.62 15.68
N SER A 248 -6.95 -5.82 16.34
CA SER A 248 -7.04 -6.55 17.61
C SER A 248 -7.21 -8.07 17.45
N LYS A 249 -7.87 -8.49 16.38
CA LYS A 249 -8.23 -9.88 16.09
C LYS A 249 -8.19 -10.15 14.59
N SER A 250 -8.21 -11.42 14.19
CA SER A 250 -8.36 -11.86 12.81
C SER A 250 -9.50 -12.87 12.69
N LEU A 251 -9.76 -13.38 11.48
CA LEU A 251 -10.77 -14.42 11.29
C LEU A 251 -10.44 -15.69 12.08
N LEU A 252 -9.19 -16.13 12.07
CA LEU A 252 -8.75 -17.30 12.82
C LEU A 252 -8.58 -16.98 14.31
N VAL A 253 -7.89 -15.89 14.63
CA VAL A 253 -7.56 -15.49 16.01
C VAL A 253 -8.61 -14.52 16.54
N GLY A 254 -9.51 -15.00 17.40
CA GLY A 254 -10.54 -14.21 18.10
C GLY A 254 -11.96 -14.32 17.53
N ILE A 255 -12.14 -14.85 16.31
CA ILE A 255 -13.47 -15.18 15.76
C ILE A 255 -13.70 -16.69 15.72
N ILE A 256 -12.85 -17.45 15.00
CA ILE A 256 -12.96 -18.92 14.93
C ILE A 256 -12.40 -19.57 16.20
N LEU A 257 -11.21 -19.15 16.64
CA LEU A 257 -10.53 -19.68 17.82
C LEU A 257 -10.38 -18.58 18.89
N PRO A 258 -10.55 -18.89 20.19
CA PRO A 258 -10.31 -17.94 21.27
C PRO A 258 -8.88 -17.40 21.28
N VAL A 259 -8.73 -16.13 21.66
CA VAL A 259 -7.44 -15.40 21.65
C VAL A 259 -6.43 -16.02 22.62
N GLU A 260 -6.92 -16.62 23.70
CA GLU A 260 -6.14 -17.24 24.78
C GLU A 260 -5.34 -18.47 24.31
N LEU A 261 -5.71 -19.07 23.17
CA LEU A 261 -5.00 -20.20 22.59
C LEU A 261 -3.71 -19.81 21.87
N PHE A 262 -3.49 -18.51 21.63
CA PHE A 262 -2.37 -18.01 20.85
C PHE A 262 -1.31 -17.33 21.73
N PRO A 263 -0.02 -17.51 21.43
CA PRO A 263 1.04 -16.83 22.15
C PRO A 263 1.01 -15.33 21.87
N ALA A 264 1.49 -14.53 22.82
CA ALA A 264 1.50 -13.06 22.72
C ALA A 264 2.12 -12.52 21.42
N PHE A 265 3.14 -13.21 20.90
CA PHE A 265 3.77 -12.86 19.62
C PHE A 265 2.78 -12.87 18.45
N VAL A 266 1.91 -13.88 18.37
CA VAL A 266 0.90 -14.00 17.30
C VAL A 266 -0.09 -12.85 17.39
N LEU A 267 -0.56 -12.55 18.60
CA LEU A 267 -1.51 -11.47 18.86
C LEU A 267 -0.94 -10.10 18.46
N GLN A 268 0.34 -9.86 18.75
CA GLN A 268 1.01 -8.59 18.44
C GLN A 268 1.46 -8.47 16.97
N SER A 269 1.45 -9.58 16.21
CA SER A 269 2.07 -9.66 14.87
C SER A 269 1.14 -10.27 13.82
N LEU A 270 -0.18 -10.20 14.01
CA LEU A 270 -1.18 -10.77 13.09
C LEU A 270 -0.96 -10.33 11.64
N LEU A 271 -0.78 -9.02 11.42
CA LEU A 271 -0.52 -8.47 10.08
C LEU A 271 0.75 -9.07 9.46
N PHE A 272 1.84 -9.09 10.21
CA PHE A 272 3.11 -9.67 9.74
C PHE A 272 2.96 -11.15 9.37
N LEU A 273 2.31 -11.93 10.23
CA LEU A 273 2.07 -13.35 9.98
C LEU A 273 1.16 -13.57 8.77
N SER A 274 0.12 -12.76 8.60
CA SER A 274 -0.75 -12.78 7.43
C SER A 274 0.04 -12.58 6.14
N PHE A 275 0.92 -11.57 6.08
CA PHE A 275 1.75 -11.29 4.90
C PHE A 275 2.77 -12.40 4.66
N LEU A 276 3.46 -12.85 5.71
CA LEU A 276 4.42 -13.94 5.62
C LEU A 276 3.76 -15.21 5.06
N ILE A 277 2.59 -15.57 5.59
CA ILE A 277 1.84 -16.73 5.14
C ILE A 277 1.39 -16.56 3.68
N ALA A 278 0.78 -15.42 3.35
CA ALA A 278 0.31 -15.17 1.99
C ALA A 278 1.46 -15.29 0.98
N THR A 279 2.64 -14.71 1.29
CA THR A 279 3.81 -14.76 0.42
C THR A 279 4.39 -16.16 0.27
N PHE A 280 4.61 -16.89 1.38
CA PHE A 280 5.45 -18.09 1.35
C PHE A 280 4.69 -19.41 1.28
N ILE A 281 3.45 -19.51 1.77
CA ILE A 281 2.65 -20.76 1.66
C ILE A 281 2.48 -21.25 0.21
N PRO A 282 2.25 -20.37 -0.80
CA PRO A 282 2.15 -20.82 -2.19
C PRO A 282 3.34 -21.69 -2.62
N THR A 283 4.55 -21.44 -2.10
CA THR A 283 5.77 -22.16 -2.48
C THR A 283 5.77 -23.63 -2.09
N ILE A 284 5.04 -23.99 -1.02
CA ILE A 284 4.95 -25.37 -0.52
C ILE A 284 4.20 -26.25 -1.53
N ILE A 285 3.19 -25.66 -2.20
CA ILE A 285 2.31 -26.37 -3.14
C ILE A 285 3.01 -26.60 -4.48
N TRP A 286 4.06 -25.84 -4.82
CA TRP A 286 4.82 -26.04 -6.06
C TRP A 286 5.41 -27.45 -6.19
N LYS A 287 5.68 -28.12 -5.06
CA LYS A 287 6.25 -29.48 -5.01
C LYS A 287 5.22 -30.59 -4.85
N LEU A 288 3.94 -30.26 -4.66
CA LEU A 288 2.86 -31.25 -4.63
C LEU A 288 2.57 -31.66 -6.08
N ARG A 289 3.35 -32.65 -6.54
CA ARG A 289 3.24 -33.27 -7.85
C ARG A 289 3.23 -34.78 -7.70
#